data_AF-A0A9N8UZV5-F1
#
_entry.id   AF-A0A9N8UZV5-F1
#
_cell.length_a   1.000
_cell.length_b   1.000
_cell.length_c   1.000
_cell.angle_alpha   90.00
_cell.angle_beta   90.00
_cell.angle_gamma   90.00
#
_symmetry.space_group_name_H-M   'P 1'
#
loop_
_entity.id
_entity.type
_entity.pdbx_description
1 polymer ?
#
loop_
_entity_poly.entity_id
_entity_poly.type
_entity_poly.pdbx_seq_one_letter_code
_entity_poly.pdbx_strand_id
1 'polypeptide(L)'
;MLSINTIKSYAITICQGKSTIWRKVTENVFSKGQANNMLPSYIRVDDVICMNCYNGIVINSSIEFQRHAQEQYRFEDISEANKADDFLFFSQVVKVLTDILYTRENREKKPMIYSFDEFREIMEGENIRLKSFFDKLYFSSSLSTKNKNSQIRDLTMYLDFTGVSDTTLDTLFDLGTTITSRSITRYKSDAFKEHYRLVNATLTQHIEKAM
;
A
#
# COMPACT_ATOMS: atom_id res chain seq x y z
N MET A 1 21.08 -13.26 39.14
CA MET A 1 20.42 -11.94 39.37
C MET A 1 20.30 -11.28 38.02
N LEU A 2 19.12 -11.34 37.40
CA LEU A 2 18.85 -10.81 36.07
C LEU A 2 18.63 -9.30 36.18
N SER A 3 19.50 -8.49 35.60
CA SER A 3 19.22 -7.06 35.34
C SER A 3 18.90 -6.91 33.87
N ILE A 4 17.60 -6.75 33.61
CA ILE A 4 17.01 -6.55 32.29
C ILE A 4 17.34 -5.11 31.89
N ASN A 5 18.31 -4.94 30.99
CA ASN A 5 18.52 -3.67 30.29
C ASN A 5 17.41 -3.50 29.26
N THR A 6 16.29 -2.94 29.68
CA THR A 6 15.13 -2.68 28.83
C THR A 6 15.46 -1.55 27.85
N ILE A 7 15.69 -1.98 26.61
CA ILE A 7 15.75 -1.25 25.35
C ILE A 7 15.00 0.10 25.41
N LYS A 8 15.74 1.21 25.30
CA LYS A 8 15.17 2.53 24.98
C LYS A 8 14.55 2.44 23.57
N SER A 9 13.27 2.10 23.54
CA SER A 9 12.47 2.04 22.32
C SER A 9 12.29 3.47 21.78
N TYR A 10 12.97 3.78 20.69
CA TYR A 10 12.62 4.89 19.83
C TYR A 10 11.28 4.54 19.19
N ALA A 11 10.18 4.83 19.90
CA ALA A 11 8.86 4.43 19.43
C ALA A 11 8.58 5.00 18.03
N ILE A 12 9.21 6.12 17.63
CA ILE A 12 9.12 6.67 16.26
C ILE A 12 10.45 6.51 15.53
N THR A 13 10.45 5.79 14.41
CA THR A 13 11.65 5.43 13.62
C THR A 13 12.39 6.63 13.02
N ILE A 14 11.72 7.76 12.76
CA ILE A 14 12.36 9.02 12.30
C ILE A 14 12.86 9.91 13.44
N CYS A 15 12.83 9.44 14.69
CA CYS A 15 13.24 10.24 15.84
C CYS A 15 14.76 10.52 15.79
N GLN A 16 15.14 11.78 15.65
CA GLN A 16 16.54 12.22 15.62
C GLN A 16 17.24 12.17 17.00
N GLY A 17 16.56 11.71 18.06
CA GLY A 17 17.15 11.55 19.40
C GLY A 17 17.56 12.86 20.11
N LYS A 18 17.22 14.03 19.56
CA LYS A 18 17.64 15.35 20.07
C LYS A 18 16.90 15.81 21.33
N SER A 19 15.92 15.05 21.81
CA SER A 19 15.09 15.44 22.95
C SER A 19 15.37 14.57 24.16
N THR A 20 15.57 15.19 25.32
CA THR A 20 15.72 14.53 26.61
C THR A 20 14.40 14.41 27.38
N ILE A 21 13.33 15.02 26.86
CA ILE A 21 12.00 15.06 27.49
C ILE A 21 11.07 14.10 26.76
N TRP A 22 10.33 13.30 27.53
CA TRP A 22 9.45 12.25 27.03
C TRP A 22 7.99 12.55 27.42
N ARG A 23 7.07 12.21 26.52
CA ARG A 23 5.63 12.43 26.65
C ARG A 23 4.87 11.15 26.34
N LYS A 24 3.82 10.89 27.11
CA LYS A 24 2.89 9.79 26.84
C LYS A 24 1.95 10.19 25.70
N VAL A 25 1.68 9.26 24.79
CA VAL A 25 0.65 9.40 23.76
C VAL A 25 -0.71 9.25 24.44
N THR A 26 -1.42 10.35 24.58
CA THR A 26 -2.81 10.35 25.10
C THR A 26 -3.80 10.13 23.97
N GLU A 27 -5.05 9.79 24.30
CA GLU A 27 -6.13 9.67 23.31
C GLU A 27 -6.29 10.95 22.47
N ASN A 28 -6.11 12.13 23.07
CA ASN A 28 -6.17 13.40 22.35
C ASN A 28 -5.04 13.52 21.29
N VAL A 29 -3.83 13.09 21.64
CA VAL A 29 -2.66 13.08 20.72
C VAL A 29 -2.90 12.09 19.60
N PHE A 30 -3.45 10.92 19.93
CA PHE A 30 -3.75 9.86 19.00
C PHE A 30 -4.81 10.31 17.96
N SER A 31 -5.94 10.82 18.43
CA SER A 31 -7.02 11.34 17.57
C SER A 31 -6.55 12.48 16.68
N LYS A 32 -5.75 13.41 17.23
CA LYS A 32 -5.22 14.55 16.47
C LYS A 32 -4.15 14.13 15.45
N GLY A 33 -3.32 13.15 15.79
CA GLY A 33 -2.34 12.58 14.87
C GLY A 33 -2.99 11.81 13.71
N GLN A 34 -4.08 11.06 13.98
CA GLN A 34 -4.86 10.39 12.95
C GLN A 34 -5.58 11.36 12.02
N ALA A 35 -6.27 12.37 12.57
CA ALA A 35 -6.98 13.38 11.79
C ALA A 35 -6.07 14.11 10.78
N ASN A 36 -4.79 14.26 11.13
CA ASN A 36 -3.80 14.93 10.29
C ASN A 36 -2.94 13.98 9.44
N ASN A 37 -3.18 12.67 9.48
CA ASN A 37 -2.35 11.65 8.80
C ASN A 37 -0.85 11.71 9.18
N MET A 38 -0.55 11.95 10.46
CA MET A 38 0.83 12.09 10.97
C MET A 38 1.20 11.05 12.01
N LEU A 39 0.25 10.19 12.37
CA LEU A 39 0.46 9.13 13.35
C LEU A 39 0.85 7.82 12.65
N PRO A 40 2.07 7.30 12.87
CA PRO A 40 2.47 5.99 12.35
C PRO A 40 1.61 4.88 12.97
N SER A 41 1.33 3.82 12.20
CA SER A 41 0.39 2.75 12.57
C SER A 41 0.83 1.92 13.78
N TYR A 42 2.13 1.90 14.08
CA TYR A 42 2.69 1.18 15.22
C TYR A 42 2.58 1.94 16.55
N ILE A 43 2.27 3.25 16.54
CA ILE A 43 2.11 4.03 17.77
C ILE A 43 0.74 3.74 18.36
N ARG A 44 0.72 3.43 19.65
CA ARG A 44 -0.48 3.16 20.44
C ARG A 44 -0.68 4.23 21.49
N VAL A 45 -1.92 4.33 21.97
CA VAL A 45 -2.21 5.05 23.21
C VAL A 45 -1.36 4.44 24.32
N ASP A 46 -0.82 5.29 25.17
CA ASP A 46 0.11 4.97 26.25
C ASP A 46 1.58 4.76 25.88
N ASP A 47 1.93 4.77 24.60
CA ASP A 47 3.34 4.78 24.18
C ASP A 47 4.05 6.05 24.64
N VAL A 48 5.36 5.95 24.86
CA VAL A 48 6.20 7.08 25.27
C VAL A 48 7.04 7.54 24.08
N ILE A 49 6.79 8.77 23.64
CA ILE A 49 7.51 9.40 22.52
C ILE A 49 8.29 10.62 23.02
N CYS A 50 9.33 11.02 22.30
CA CYS A 50 10.10 12.21 22.67
C CYS A 50 9.30 13.49 22.39
N MET A 51 9.61 14.59 23.09
CA MET A 51 8.91 15.87 22.94
C MET A 51 8.93 16.39 21.50
N ASN A 52 10.04 16.20 20.78
CA ASN A 52 10.15 16.69 19.41
C ASN A 52 9.21 15.92 18.48
N CYS A 53 9.09 14.60 18.65
CA CYS A 53 8.14 13.79 17.90
C CYS A 53 6.69 14.09 18.29
N TYR A 54 6.43 14.30 19.59
CA TYR A 54 5.12 14.77 20.06
C TYR A 54 4.72 16.07 19.37
N ASN A 55 5.61 17.07 19.35
CA ASN A 55 5.35 18.35 18.70
C ASN A 55 5.19 18.20 17.19
N GLY A 56 5.98 17.32 16.53
CA GLY A 56 5.85 17.02 15.12
C GLY A 56 4.50 16.42 14.73
N ILE A 57 3.85 15.68 15.65
CA ILE A 57 2.52 15.10 15.45
C ILE A 57 1.39 16.07 15.83
N VAL A 58 1.54 16.82 16.92
CA VAL A 58 0.44 17.54 17.57
C VAL A 58 0.40 19.04 17.24
N ILE A 59 1.57 19.65 17.08
CA ILE A 59 1.73 21.11 17.05
C ILE A 59 2.20 21.59 15.68
N ASN A 60 3.24 20.97 15.15
CA ASN A 60 3.92 21.41 13.93
C ASN A 60 3.88 20.28 12.91
N SER A 61 2.75 20.19 12.23
CA SER A 61 2.46 19.14 11.26
C SER A 61 3.48 19.14 10.13
N SER A 62 4.57 18.40 10.31
CA SER A 62 5.70 18.46 9.40
C SER A 62 5.47 17.50 8.24
N ILE A 63 5.89 17.94 7.05
CA ILE A 63 5.85 17.13 5.83
C ILE A 63 6.63 15.81 6.04
N GLU A 64 7.67 15.80 6.87
CA GLU A 64 8.43 14.59 7.19
C GLU A 64 7.62 13.57 7.99
N PHE A 65 6.84 14.01 8.98
CA PHE A 65 5.98 13.11 9.78
C PHE A 65 4.77 12.63 8.99
N GLN A 66 4.20 13.50 8.15
CA GLN A 66 3.13 13.12 7.23
C GLN A 66 3.65 12.10 6.20
N ARG A 67 4.80 12.37 5.57
CA ARG A 67 5.45 11.44 4.66
C ARG A 67 5.81 10.13 5.36
N HIS A 68 6.32 10.15 6.58
CA HIS A 68 6.65 8.92 7.34
C HIS A 68 5.42 8.08 7.65
N ALA A 69 4.34 8.70 8.13
CA ALA A 69 3.08 8.02 8.39
C ALA A 69 2.47 7.45 7.09
N GLN A 70 2.55 8.19 5.98
CA GLN A 70 2.07 7.75 4.66
C GLN A 70 2.99 6.73 3.99
N GLU A 71 4.30 6.84 4.20
CA GLU A 71 5.29 5.91 3.67
C GLU A 71 5.09 4.56 4.33
N GLN A 72 4.73 4.45 5.61
CA GLN A 72 4.34 3.15 6.17
C GLN A 72 3.12 2.53 5.48
N TYR A 73 2.15 3.33 5.04
CA TYR A 73 1.06 2.85 4.17
C TYR A 73 1.52 2.51 2.74
N ARG A 74 2.68 3.01 2.31
CA ARG A 74 3.35 2.64 1.05
C ARG A 74 4.41 1.53 1.22
N PHE A 75 4.83 1.21 2.45
CA PHE A 75 5.99 0.37 2.78
C PHE A 75 5.60 -1.04 3.23
N GLU A 76 4.34 -1.31 3.56
CA GLU A 76 3.83 -2.69 3.52
C GLU A 76 3.82 -3.26 2.09
N ASP A 77 3.98 -2.41 1.06
CA ASP A 77 4.10 -2.85 -0.34
C ASP A 77 5.54 -3.03 -0.85
N ILE A 78 6.59 -2.55 -0.16
CA ILE A 78 7.99 -2.84 -0.52
C ILE A 78 8.91 -2.81 0.72
N SER A 79 8.99 -3.91 1.47
CA SER A 79 10.24 -4.65 1.69
C SER A 79 10.08 -5.71 2.80
N GLU A 80 10.11 -6.98 2.42
CA GLU A 80 11.04 -7.91 3.05
C GLU A 80 11.90 -8.51 1.94
N ALA A 81 13.04 -7.86 1.69
CA ALA A 81 14.16 -8.53 1.06
C ALA A 81 14.72 -9.49 2.12
N ASN A 82 14.63 -10.80 1.86
CA ASN A 82 15.77 -11.72 1.83
C ASN A 82 15.31 -13.19 1.82
N LYS A 83 14.71 -13.62 0.70
CA LYS A 83 15.14 -14.85 0.04
C LYS A 83 15.28 -14.52 -1.45
N ALA A 84 16.52 -14.48 -1.91
CA ALA A 84 16.82 -14.51 -3.32
C ALA A 84 16.35 -15.85 -3.86
N ASP A 85 15.13 -15.91 -4.38
CA ASP A 85 14.81 -16.64 -5.61
C ASP A 85 13.37 -16.34 -6.03
N ASP A 86 13.18 -16.16 -7.34
CA ASP A 86 11.95 -16.51 -8.06
C ASP A 86 10.79 -15.51 -8.32
N PHE A 87 10.90 -14.21 -8.00
CA PHE A 87 9.87 -13.26 -8.45
C PHE A 87 9.95 -12.97 -9.97
N LEU A 88 8.82 -13.13 -10.68
CA LEU A 88 8.68 -12.71 -12.08
C LEU A 88 8.32 -11.22 -12.15
N PHE A 89 8.95 -10.50 -13.08
CA PHE A 89 8.49 -9.16 -13.47
C PHE A 89 7.12 -9.25 -14.16
N PHE A 90 6.32 -8.18 -14.11
CA PHE A 90 4.98 -8.17 -14.70
C PHE A 90 4.99 -8.57 -16.19
N SER A 91 5.92 -8.06 -16.99
CA SER A 91 6.07 -8.44 -18.39
C SER A 91 6.36 -9.94 -18.59
N GLN A 92 7.13 -10.54 -17.67
CA GLN A 92 7.42 -11.97 -17.69
C GLN A 92 6.19 -12.79 -17.28
N VAL A 93 5.44 -12.33 -16.28
CA VAL A 93 4.15 -12.93 -15.91
C VAL A 93 3.19 -12.94 -17.10
N VAL A 94 3.02 -11.79 -17.77
CA VAL A 94 2.14 -11.67 -18.95
C VAL A 94 2.59 -12.64 -20.05
N LYS A 95 3.89 -12.72 -20.31
CA LYS A 95 4.44 -13.67 -21.29
C LYS A 95 4.11 -15.11 -20.92
N VAL A 96 4.43 -15.53 -19.69
CA VAL A 96 4.19 -16.90 -19.21
C VAL A 96 2.70 -17.25 -19.25
N LEU A 97 1.82 -16.36 -18.77
CA LEU A 97 0.37 -16.56 -18.82
C LEU A 97 -0.12 -16.73 -20.27
N THR A 98 0.39 -15.90 -21.19
CA THR A 98 0.01 -15.97 -22.60
C THR A 98 0.49 -17.26 -23.24
N ASP A 99 1.71 -17.71 -22.94
CA ASP A 99 2.26 -18.97 -23.47
C ASP A 99 1.47 -20.19 -22.98
N ILE A 100 1.07 -20.21 -21.69
CA ILE A 100 0.23 -21.26 -21.11
C ILE A 100 -1.14 -21.28 -21.77
N LEU A 101 -1.82 -20.11 -21.83
CA LEU A 101 -3.15 -19.99 -22.43
C LEU A 101 -3.14 -20.37 -23.90
N TYR A 102 -2.16 -19.89 -24.65
CA TYR A 102 -2.03 -20.19 -26.07
C TYR A 102 -1.86 -21.70 -26.29
N THR A 103 -0.99 -22.35 -25.52
CA THR A 103 -0.78 -23.80 -25.63
C THR A 103 -2.05 -24.57 -25.30
N ARG A 104 -2.69 -24.25 -24.17
CA ARG A 104 -3.91 -24.90 -23.71
C ARG A 104 -5.05 -24.82 -24.74
N GLU A 105 -5.34 -23.61 -25.22
CA GLU A 105 -6.50 -23.38 -26.07
C GLU A 105 -6.23 -23.76 -27.53
N ASN A 106 -5.03 -23.44 -28.05
CA ASN A 106 -4.74 -23.62 -29.47
C ASN A 106 -4.09 -24.97 -29.79
N ARG A 107 -3.16 -25.45 -28.96
CA ARG A 107 -2.44 -26.71 -29.20
C ARG A 107 -3.16 -27.91 -28.59
N GLU A 108 -3.58 -27.79 -27.34
CA GLU A 108 -4.21 -28.89 -26.60
C GLU A 108 -5.74 -28.96 -26.77
N LYS A 109 -6.36 -27.91 -27.34
CA LYS A 109 -7.81 -27.82 -27.57
C LYS A 109 -8.65 -28.01 -26.32
N LYS A 110 -8.11 -27.62 -25.15
CA LYS A 110 -8.85 -27.66 -23.88
C LYS A 110 -9.90 -26.54 -23.86
N PRO A 111 -11.02 -26.75 -23.13
CA PRO A 111 -12.08 -25.75 -23.03
C PRO A 111 -11.61 -24.49 -22.29
N MET A 112 -12.34 -23.40 -22.54
CA MET A 112 -12.17 -22.12 -21.83
C MET A 112 -12.36 -22.32 -20.33
N ILE A 113 -11.64 -21.51 -19.56
CA ILE A 113 -11.70 -21.51 -18.11
C ILE A 113 -12.73 -20.48 -17.67
N TYR A 114 -13.70 -20.87 -16.85
CA TYR A 114 -14.85 -20.01 -16.51
C TYR A 114 -14.80 -19.43 -15.10
N SER A 115 -13.91 -19.91 -14.23
CA SER A 115 -13.76 -19.40 -12.87
C SER A 115 -12.33 -18.97 -12.55
N PHE A 116 -12.20 -18.00 -11.64
CA PHE A 116 -10.90 -17.52 -11.20
C PHE A 116 -10.11 -18.58 -10.43
N ASP A 117 -10.78 -19.38 -9.60
CA ASP A 117 -10.11 -20.42 -8.82
C ASP A 117 -9.53 -21.51 -9.74
N GLU A 118 -10.30 -21.96 -10.73
CA GLU A 118 -9.84 -22.90 -11.76
C GLU A 118 -8.70 -22.28 -12.59
N PHE A 119 -8.82 -21.01 -12.98
CA PHE A 119 -7.78 -20.30 -13.70
C PHE A 119 -6.47 -20.26 -12.92
N ARG A 120 -6.56 -19.88 -11.65
CA ARG A 120 -5.42 -19.81 -10.74
C ARG A 120 -4.76 -21.17 -10.56
N GLU A 121 -5.54 -22.22 -10.29
CA GLU A 121 -5.03 -23.58 -10.10
C GLU A 121 -4.27 -24.08 -11.33
N ILE A 122 -4.82 -23.87 -12.53
CA ILE A 122 -4.18 -24.25 -13.79
C ILE A 122 -2.86 -23.50 -13.98
N MET A 123 -2.87 -22.17 -13.81
CA MET A 123 -1.68 -21.35 -14.04
C MET A 123 -0.56 -21.67 -13.03
N GLU A 124 -0.90 -21.84 -11.76
CA GLU A 124 0.05 -22.22 -10.71
C GLU A 124 0.58 -23.65 -10.90
N GLY A 125 -0.24 -24.56 -11.42
CA GLY A 125 0.16 -25.93 -11.76
C GLY A 125 1.16 -26.00 -12.91
N GLU A 126 1.01 -25.14 -13.91
CA GLU A 126 1.95 -25.05 -15.06
C GLU A 126 3.22 -24.26 -14.71
N ASN A 127 3.10 -23.22 -13.88
CA ASN A 127 4.24 -22.43 -13.43
C ASN A 127 4.06 -21.91 -12.00
N ILE A 128 4.72 -22.58 -11.05
CA ILE A 128 4.65 -22.27 -9.62
C ILE A 128 5.03 -20.82 -9.28
N ARG A 129 5.83 -20.16 -10.13
CA ARG A 129 6.26 -18.75 -9.94
C ARG A 129 5.09 -17.78 -10.04
N LEU A 130 4.03 -18.16 -10.75
CA LEU A 130 2.81 -17.37 -10.89
C LEU A 130 2.01 -17.29 -9.58
N LYS A 131 2.25 -18.20 -8.63
CA LYS A 131 1.56 -18.21 -7.34
C LYS A 131 1.66 -16.87 -6.62
N SER A 132 2.88 -16.35 -6.53
CA SER A 132 3.14 -15.04 -5.90
C SER A 132 2.40 -13.89 -6.58
N PHE A 133 2.18 -13.97 -7.89
CA PHE A 133 1.42 -12.99 -8.65
C PHE A 133 -0.09 -13.09 -8.35
N PHE A 134 -0.64 -14.30 -8.32
CA PHE A 134 -2.05 -14.51 -7.97
C PHE A 134 -2.36 -14.18 -6.51
N ASP A 135 -1.45 -14.48 -5.59
CA ASP A 135 -1.56 -14.04 -4.19
C ASP A 135 -1.66 -12.51 -4.13
N LYS A 136 -0.74 -11.80 -4.80
CA LYS A 136 -0.77 -10.33 -4.88
C LYS A 136 -2.07 -9.83 -5.50
N LEU A 137 -2.53 -10.43 -6.60
CA LEU A 137 -3.76 -10.04 -7.26
C LEU A 137 -4.98 -10.26 -6.35
N TYR A 138 -5.03 -11.37 -5.63
CA TYR A 138 -6.09 -11.70 -4.69
C TYR A 138 -6.10 -10.73 -3.50
N PHE A 139 -4.97 -10.51 -2.84
CA PHE A 139 -4.88 -9.53 -1.74
C PHE A 139 -5.17 -8.10 -2.22
N SER A 140 -4.78 -7.76 -3.44
CA SER A 140 -5.07 -6.45 -4.04
C SER A 140 -6.55 -6.27 -4.42
N SER A 141 -7.29 -7.36 -4.66
CA SER A 141 -8.70 -7.30 -5.09
C SER A 141 -9.69 -7.60 -3.96
N SER A 142 -9.25 -8.30 -2.91
CA SER A 142 -10.12 -8.71 -1.81
C SER A 142 -10.35 -7.57 -0.81
N LEU A 143 -11.53 -6.95 -0.91
CA LEU A 143 -11.97 -5.88 -0.02
C LEU A 143 -11.90 -6.31 1.47
N SER A 144 -12.27 -7.55 1.78
CA SER A 144 -12.32 -8.06 3.15
C SER A 144 -10.96 -8.14 3.84
N THR A 145 -9.87 -8.24 3.07
CA THR A 145 -8.49 -8.27 3.59
C THR A 145 -7.89 -6.89 3.80
N LYS A 146 -8.54 -5.83 3.30
CA LYS A 146 -8.06 -4.45 3.39
C LYS A 146 -8.56 -3.77 4.66
N ASN A 147 -7.82 -2.78 5.15
CA ASN A 147 -8.31 -1.91 6.22
C ASN A 147 -9.53 -1.08 5.76
N LYS A 148 -10.35 -0.61 6.71
CA LYS A 148 -11.59 0.13 6.41
C LYS A 148 -11.38 1.32 5.47
N ASN A 149 -10.30 2.08 5.64
CA ASN A 149 -10.02 3.24 4.78
C ASN A 149 -9.71 2.84 3.34
N SER A 150 -8.96 1.75 3.14
CA SER A 150 -8.68 1.19 1.82
C SER A 150 -9.95 0.62 1.18
N GLN A 151 -10.81 -0.05 1.93
CA GLN A 151 -12.10 -0.54 1.43
C GLN A 151 -13.00 0.60 0.96
N ILE A 152 -13.13 1.64 1.79
CA ILE A 152 -13.90 2.83 1.44
C ILE A 152 -13.30 3.48 0.20
N ARG A 153 -11.98 3.62 0.12
CA ARG A 153 -11.30 4.20 -1.06
C ARG A 153 -11.66 3.46 -2.34
N ASP A 154 -11.57 2.14 -2.32
CA ASP A 154 -11.83 1.31 -3.50
C ASP A 154 -13.32 1.40 -3.90
N LEU A 155 -14.22 1.41 -2.92
CA LEU A 155 -15.65 1.63 -3.16
C LEU A 155 -15.93 3.01 -3.76
N THR A 156 -15.33 4.07 -3.21
CA THR A 156 -15.55 5.43 -3.73
C THR A 156 -14.93 5.60 -5.12
N MET A 157 -13.76 5.00 -5.40
CA MET A 157 -13.18 4.95 -6.75
C MET A 157 -14.08 4.22 -7.74
N TYR A 158 -14.73 3.13 -7.32
CA TYR A 158 -15.70 2.43 -8.14
C TYR A 158 -16.92 3.30 -8.45
N LEU A 159 -17.50 3.95 -7.44
CA LEU A 159 -18.66 4.84 -7.61
C LEU A 159 -18.34 6.00 -8.56
N ASP A 160 -17.19 6.64 -8.37
CA ASP A 160 -16.66 7.67 -9.27
C ASP A 160 -16.48 7.16 -10.71
N PHE A 161 -15.94 5.94 -10.89
CA PHE A 161 -15.84 5.31 -12.20
C PHE A 161 -17.21 5.03 -12.84
N THR A 162 -18.22 4.69 -12.05
CA THR A 162 -19.60 4.50 -12.54
C THR A 162 -20.33 5.82 -12.87
N GLY A 163 -19.68 6.98 -12.68
CA GLY A 163 -20.23 8.29 -13.01
C GLY A 163 -21.11 8.89 -11.91
N VAL A 164 -20.97 8.44 -10.67
CA VAL A 164 -21.63 9.09 -9.51
C VAL A 164 -21.08 10.50 -9.37
N SER A 165 -21.96 11.48 -9.12
CA SER A 165 -21.54 12.89 -9.03
C SER A 165 -20.66 13.15 -7.81
N ASP A 166 -19.72 14.09 -7.93
CA ASP A 166 -18.86 14.54 -6.83
C ASP A 166 -19.67 14.91 -5.59
N THR A 167 -20.81 15.59 -5.76
CA THR A 167 -21.73 15.92 -4.65
C THR A 167 -22.24 14.68 -3.94
N THR A 168 -22.60 13.62 -4.69
CA THR A 168 -23.09 12.37 -4.10
C THR A 168 -21.96 11.63 -3.38
N LEU A 169 -20.75 11.63 -3.94
CA LEU A 169 -19.56 11.08 -3.30
C LEU A 169 -19.21 11.84 -2.01
N ASP A 170 -19.34 13.16 -2.03
CA ASP A 170 -19.10 14.01 -0.86
C ASP A 170 -20.25 13.91 0.16
N THR A 171 -21.49 13.57 -0.20
CA THR A 171 -22.53 13.27 0.81
C THR A 171 -22.23 11.96 1.56
N LEU A 172 -21.53 10.99 0.94
CA LEU A 172 -21.06 9.79 1.64
C LEU A 172 -19.99 10.12 2.70
N PHE A 173 -19.40 11.33 2.68
CA PHE A 173 -18.53 11.85 3.74
C PHE A 173 -19.29 12.05 5.04
N ASP A 174 -20.54 12.53 4.99
CA ASP A 174 -21.36 12.83 6.17
C ASP A 174 -21.68 11.56 6.99
N LEU A 175 -21.48 10.37 6.41
CA LEU A 175 -21.53 9.09 7.10
C LEU A 175 -20.24 8.76 7.89
N GLY A 176 -19.31 9.72 8.01
CA GLY A 176 -18.08 9.58 8.80
C GLY A 176 -16.90 8.99 8.03
N THR A 177 -16.87 9.09 6.70
CA THR A 177 -15.72 8.64 5.89
C THR A 177 -14.71 9.77 5.70
N THR A 178 -13.39 9.47 5.63
CA THR A 178 -12.35 10.50 5.43
C THR A 178 -12.04 10.77 3.95
N ILE A 179 -12.76 10.14 3.02
CA ILE A 179 -12.45 10.13 1.58
C ILE A 179 -13.51 10.93 0.83
N THR A 180 -13.06 12.00 0.16
CA THR A 180 -13.90 12.91 -0.64
C THR A 180 -13.61 12.78 -2.13
N SER A 181 -14.47 13.34 -2.97
CA SER A 181 -14.26 13.52 -4.42
C SER A 181 -12.86 14.08 -4.72
N ARG A 182 -12.45 15.13 -3.99
CA ARG A 182 -11.13 15.75 -4.07
C ARG A 182 -10.00 14.78 -3.71
N SER A 183 -10.21 13.93 -2.71
CA SER A 183 -9.22 12.93 -2.30
C SER A 183 -9.00 11.91 -3.42
N ILE A 184 -10.08 11.46 -4.08
CA ILE A 184 -10.01 10.54 -5.23
C ILE A 184 -9.27 11.18 -6.40
N THR A 185 -9.60 12.42 -6.75
CA THR A 185 -8.92 13.15 -7.83
C THR A 185 -7.42 13.26 -7.58
N ARG A 186 -7.01 13.50 -6.33
CA ARG A 186 -5.59 13.47 -5.95
C ARG A 186 -4.99 12.08 -6.12
N TYR A 187 -5.63 11.04 -5.59
CA TYR A 187 -5.15 9.66 -5.75
C TYR A 187 -4.96 9.28 -7.23
N LYS A 188 -5.92 9.61 -8.10
CA LYS A 188 -5.81 9.37 -9.54
C LYS A 188 -4.64 10.13 -10.16
N SER A 189 -4.47 11.40 -9.81
CA SER A 189 -3.37 12.23 -10.30
C SER A 189 -2.01 11.67 -9.87
N ASP A 190 -1.88 11.26 -8.61
CA ASP A 190 -0.65 10.72 -8.07
C ASP A 190 -0.32 9.36 -8.68
N ALA A 191 -1.31 8.48 -8.84
CA ALA A 191 -1.16 7.20 -9.52
C ALA A 191 -0.71 7.38 -10.98
N PHE A 192 -1.29 8.33 -11.71
CA PHE A 192 -0.90 8.65 -13.07
C PHE A 192 0.55 9.16 -13.16
N LYS A 193 0.93 10.10 -12.28
CA LYS A 193 2.30 10.64 -12.24
C LYS A 193 3.33 9.57 -11.94
N GLU A 194 3.04 8.71 -10.97
CA GLU A 194 3.96 7.63 -10.60
C GLU A 194 4.08 6.59 -11.71
N HIS A 195 2.97 6.22 -12.33
CA HIS A 195 2.99 5.34 -13.50
C HIS A 195 3.83 5.93 -14.64
N TYR A 196 3.61 7.20 -14.99
CA TYR A 196 4.38 7.91 -16.01
C TYR A 196 5.88 7.89 -15.69
N ARG A 197 6.24 8.18 -14.43
CA ARG A 197 7.63 8.16 -13.95
C ARG A 197 8.26 6.78 -14.10
N LEU A 198 7.57 5.72 -13.68
CA LEU A 198 8.05 4.34 -13.75
C LEU A 198 8.24 3.86 -15.19
N VAL A 199 7.26 4.14 -16.06
CA VAL A 199 7.34 3.80 -17.49
C VAL A 199 8.53 4.50 -18.14
N ASN A 200 8.68 5.81 -17.90
CA ASN A 200 9.76 6.57 -18.49
C ASN A 200 11.14 6.10 -18.00
N ALA A 201 11.30 5.88 -16.69
CA ALA A 201 12.54 5.35 -16.12
C ALA A 201 12.90 3.96 -16.68
N THR A 202 11.90 3.09 -16.83
CA THR A 202 12.09 1.75 -17.41
C THR A 202 12.53 1.85 -18.87
N LEU A 203 11.90 2.74 -19.65
CA LEU A 203 12.24 2.95 -21.05
C LEU A 203 13.68 3.46 -21.20
N THR A 204 14.07 4.47 -20.41
CA THR A 204 15.45 4.98 -20.40
C THR A 204 16.46 3.88 -20.10
N GLN A 205 16.20 3.04 -19.10
CA GLN A 205 17.09 1.94 -18.74
C GLN A 205 17.28 0.92 -19.89
N HIS A 206 16.24 0.66 -20.68
CA HIS A 206 16.34 -0.26 -21.81
C HIS A 206 17.10 0.36 -22.99
N ILE A 207 16.93 1.67 -23.23
CA ILE A 207 17.70 2.40 -24.24
C ILE A 207 19.19 2.39 -23.87
N GLU A 208 19.53 2.67 -22.62
CA GLU A 208 20.93 2.67 -22.14
C GLU A 208 21.59 1.30 -22.25
N LYS A 209 20.85 0.20 -22.03
CA LYS A 209 21.38 -1.16 -22.18
C LYS A 209 21.52 -1.61 -23.63
N ALA A 210 20.88 -0.92 -24.58
CA ALA A 210 20.91 -1.26 -26.00
C ALA A 210 21.98 -0.48 -26.78
N MET A 211 22.57 0.57 -26.18
CA MET A 211 23.74 1.29 -26.69
C MET A 211 25.03 0.64 -26.20
#